data_AF-A0A7X8Q3K1-F1
#
_entry.id   AF-A0A7X8Q3K1-F1
#
_cell.length_a   1.000
_cell.length_b   1.000
_cell.length_c   1.000
_cell.angle_alpha   90.00
_cell.angle_beta   90.00
_cell.angle_gamma   90.00
#
_symmetry.space_group_name_H-M   'P 1'
#
loop_
_entity.id
_entity.type
_entity.pdbx_description
1 polymer ?
#
loop_
_entity_poly.entity_id
_entity_poly.type
_entity_poly.pdbx_seq_one_letter_code
_entity_poly.pdbx_strand_id
1 'polypeptide(L)' 'VLSALGLYQPLVDLAGAGATIPVSGFGHSLAQGAIEAARTRGLMGALSGGIEATALGVATAVVFGYVFAVMFKPVG' A
#
# COMPACT_ATOMS: atom_id res chain seq x y z
N VAL A 1 11.25 -16.58 4.15
CA VAL A 1 11.99 -16.64 5.44
C VAL A 1 11.03 -16.70 6.63
N LEU A 2 10.17 -15.68 6.85
CA LEU A 2 9.23 -15.66 7.99
C LEU A 2 8.29 -16.87 8.09
N SER A 3 7.73 -17.34 6.96
CA SER A 3 6.87 -18.54 6.96
C SER A 3 7.65 -19.81 7.29
N ALA A 4 8.92 -19.92 6.86
CA ALA A 4 9.79 -21.05 7.18
C ALA A 4 10.22 -21.07 8.65
N LEU A 5 10.22 -19.91 9.32
CA LEU A 5 10.46 -19.77 10.75
C LEU A 5 9.17 -19.92 11.59
N GLY A 6 8.02 -20.21 10.98
CA GLY A 6 6.72 -20.33 11.67
C GLY A 6 6.13 -19.00 12.18
N LEU A 7 6.77 -17.87 11.90
CA LEU A 7 6.38 -16.55 12.41
C LEU A 7 5.31 -15.86 11.55
N TYR A 8 5.02 -16.39 10.36
CA TYR A 8 4.05 -15.76 9.44
C TYR A 8 2.61 -15.92 9.91
N GLN A 9 2.23 -17.05 10.51
CA GLN A 9 0.87 -17.24 11.00
C GLN A 9 0.52 -16.26 12.15
N PRO A 10 1.38 -16.07 13.18
CA PRO A 10 1.17 -15.03 14.19
C PRO A 10 1.06 -13.61 13.61
N LEU A 11 1.81 -13.30 12.54
CA LEU A 11 1.71 -12.02 11.84
C LEU A 11 0.36 -11.85 11.12
N VAL A 12 -0.15 -12.92 10.53
CA VAL A 12 -1.48 -12.94 9.90
C VAL A 12 -2.58 -12.80 10.95
N ASP A 13 -2.45 -13.44 12.11
CA ASP A 13 -3.43 -13.34 13.19
C ASP A 13 -3.44 -11.92 13.81
N LEU A 14 -2.28 -11.24 13.83
CA LEU A 14 -2.13 -9.88 14.35
C LEU A 14 -2.56 -8.79 13.37
N ALA A 15 -2.15 -8.88 12.10
CA ALA A 15 -2.37 -7.84 11.08
C ALA A 15 -3.45 -8.20 10.04
N GLY A 16 -4.11 -9.35 10.22
CA GLY A 16 -5.22 -9.82 9.42
C GLY A 16 -4.87 -9.94 7.94
N ALA A 17 -5.82 -9.54 7.09
CA ALA A 17 -5.65 -9.52 5.64
C ALA A 17 -4.40 -8.72 5.21
N GLY A 18 -4.02 -7.68 5.96
CA GLY A 18 -2.86 -6.83 5.65
C GLY A 18 -1.53 -7.58 5.62
N ALA A 19 -1.35 -8.61 6.45
CA ALA A 19 -0.13 -9.43 6.45
C ALA A 19 0.06 -10.25 5.17
N THR A 20 -1.04 -10.54 4.48
CA THR A 20 -1.08 -11.40 3.28
C THR A 20 -0.99 -10.63 1.96
N ILE A 21 -1.22 -9.31 1.99
CA ILE A 21 -1.16 -8.48 0.79
C ILE A 21 0.31 -8.22 0.41
N PRO A 22 0.73 -8.51 -0.83
CA PRO A 22 2.08 -8.25 -1.29
C PRO A 22 2.32 -6.73 -1.46
N VAL A 23 2.92 -6.10 -0.45
CA VAL A 23 3.26 -4.65 -0.44
C VAL A 23 4.37 -4.28 -1.42
N SER A 24 5.10 -5.27 -1.94
CA SER A 24 6.20 -5.07 -2.88
C SER A 24 5.75 -4.48 -4.22
N GLY A 25 4.57 -4.87 -4.74
CA GLY A 25 4.01 -4.30 -5.96
C GLY A 25 3.66 -2.82 -5.83
N PHE A 26 3.19 -2.41 -4.64
CA PHE A 26 2.96 -1.01 -4.30
C PHE A 26 4.28 -0.22 -4.26
N GLY A 27 5.30 -0.77 -3.58
CA GLY A 27 6.63 -0.18 -3.53
C GLY A 27 7.29 -0.01 -4.91
N HIS A 28 7.14 -1.00 -5.79
CA HIS A 28 7.61 -0.90 -7.18
C HIS A 28 6.93 0.27 -7.91
N SER A 29 5.61 0.39 -7.81
CA SER A 29 4.84 1.45 -8.46
C SER A 29 5.21 2.84 -7.93
N LEU A 30 5.41 2.97 -6.61
CA LEU A 30 5.92 4.18 -5.95
C LEU A 30 7.30 4.59 -6.51
N ALA A 31 8.23 3.65 -6.56
CA ALA A 31 9.59 3.90 -7.02
C ALA A 31 9.63 4.26 -8.51
N GLN A 32 8.93 3.52 -9.36
CA GLN A 32 8.86 3.82 -10.79
C GLN A 32 8.19 5.17 -11.06
N GLY A 33 7.10 5.49 -10.35
CA GLY A 33 6.44 6.78 -10.45
C GLY A 33 7.33 7.95 -10.05
N ALA A 34 8.09 7.80 -8.96
CA ALA A 34 9.06 8.80 -8.53
C ALA A 34 10.20 8.97 -9.54
N ILE A 35 10.75 7.88 -10.08
CA ILE A 35 11.83 7.92 -11.08
C ILE A 35 11.36 8.62 -12.37
N GLU A 36 10.19 8.26 -12.88
CA GLU A 36 9.68 8.81 -14.13
C GLU A 36 9.30 10.29 -14.00
N ALA A 37 8.68 10.67 -12.89
CA ALA A 37 8.42 12.08 -12.61
C ALA A 37 9.71 12.86 -12.33
N ALA A 38 10.72 12.28 -11.72
CA ALA A 38 12.02 12.94 -11.53
C ALA A 38 12.68 13.32 -12.86
N ARG A 39 12.54 12.47 -13.89
CA ARG A 39 13.06 12.74 -15.24
C ARG A 39 12.39 13.93 -15.91
N THR A 40 11.11 14.17 -15.63
CA THR A 40 10.30 15.20 -16.32
C THR A 40 10.13 16.48 -15.52
N ARG A 41 10.05 16.39 -14.19
CA ARG A 41 9.75 17.47 -13.24
C ARG A 41 10.86 17.69 -12.19
N GLY A 42 12.03 17.06 -12.37
CA GLY A 42 13.19 17.22 -11.50
C GLY A 42 12.90 16.83 -10.05
N LEU A 43 13.42 17.60 -9.09
CA LEU A 43 13.27 17.30 -7.65
C LEU A 43 11.80 17.25 -7.21
N MET A 44 10.94 18.13 -7.73
CA MET A 44 9.51 18.08 -7.39
C MET A 44 8.87 16.78 -7.87
N GLY A 45 9.22 16.33 -9.07
CA GLY A 45 8.76 15.04 -9.59
C GLY A 45 9.22 13.85 -8.77
N ALA A 46 10.47 13.85 -8.29
CA ALA A 46 10.99 12.80 -7.42
C ALA A 46 10.17 12.66 -6.11
N LEU A 47 9.66 13.78 -5.57
CA LEU A 47 8.88 13.80 -4.34
C LEU A 47 7.40 13.51 -4.57
N SER A 48 6.82 13.95 -5.69
CA SER A 48 5.37 13.84 -5.94
C SER A 48 4.98 12.64 -6.81
N GLY A 49 5.85 12.18 -7.71
CA GLY A 49 5.50 11.21 -8.75
C GLY A 49 5.11 9.84 -8.25
N GLY A 50 5.77 9.38 -7.18
CA GLY A 50 5.40 8.12 -6.55
C GLY A 50 4.01 8.16 -5.91
N ILE A 51 3.66 9.29 -5.28
CA ILE A 51 2.33 9.50 -4.69
C ILE A 51 1.29 9.59 -5.81
N GLU A 52 1.55 10.33 -6.89
CA GLU A 52 0.66 10.38 -8.06
C GLU A 52 0.41 8.99 -8.65
N ALA A 53 1.47 8.20 -8.84
CA ALA A 53 1.37 6.86 -9.42
C ALA A 53 0.57 5.87 -8.58
N THR A 54 0.43 6.11 -7.27
CA THR A 54 -0.30 5.26 -6.33
C THR A 54 -1.59 5.88 -5.78
N ALA A 55 -1.89 7.13 -6.15
CA ALA A 55 -2.98 7.92 -5.60
C ALA A 55 -4.35 7.24 -5.74
N LEU A 56 -4.64 6.67 -6.92
CA LEU A 56 -5.91 5.98 -7.17
C LEU A 56 -6.11 4.80 -6.23
N GLY A 57 -5.06 3.99 -6.02
CA GLY A 57 -5.11 2.83 -5.14
C GLY A 57 -5.35 3.24 -3.69
N VAL A 58 -4.62 4.24 -3.20
CA VAL A 58 -4.77 4.76 -1.83
C VAL A 58 -6.15 5.39 -1.63
N ALA A 59 -6.61 6.24 -2.55
CA ALA A 59 -7.93 6.87 -2.47
C ALA A 59 -9.04 5.81 -2.44
N THR A 60 -8.96 4.81 -3.32
CA THR A 60 -9.91 3.69 -3.36
C THR A 60 -9.89 2.93 -2.04
N ALA A 61 -8.71 2.59 -1.50
CA ALA A 61 -8.59 1.89 -0.23
C ALA A 61 -9.23 2.67 0.94
N VAL A 62 -9.03 3.99 1.00
CA VAL A 62 -9.62 4.84 2.04
C VAL A 62 -11.14 4.94 1.89
N VAL A 63 -11.64 5.20 0.68
CA VAL A 63 -13.08 5.35 0.43
C VAL A 63 -13.81 4.04 0.73
N PHE A 64 -13.35 2.92 0.18
CA PHE A 64 -13.98 1.64 0.45
C PHE A 64 -13.80 1.22 1.91
N GLY A 65 -12.62 1.43 2.50
CA GLY A 65 -12.40 1.19 3.93
C GLY A 65 -13.42 1.93 4.81
N TYR A 66 -13.69 3.20 4.50
CA TYR A 66 -14.72 3.98 5.18
C TYR A 66 -16.14 3.43 4.93
N VAL A 67 -16.49 3.14 3.68
CA VAL A 67 -17.80 2.57 3.33
C VAL A 67 -18.05 1.25 4.06
N PHE A 68 -17.05 0.36 4.12
CA PHE A 68 -17.13 -0.89 4.87
C PHE A 68 -17.27 -0.64 6.38
N ALA A 69 -16.54 0.34 6.93
CA ALA A 69 -16.64 0.71 8.34
C ALA A 69 -17.99 1.34 8.73
N VAL A 70 -18.70 1.96 7.79
CA VAL A 70 -20.05 2.51 8.00
C VAL A 70 -21.12 1.42 7.84
N MET A 71 -21.00 0.56 6.83
CA MET A 71 -22.00 -0.49 6.56
C MET A 71 -21.89 -1.68 7.52
N PHE A 72 -20.70 -1.95 8.04
CA PHE A 72 -20.43 -3.06 8.94
C PHE A 72 -19.79 -2.56 10.22
N LYS A 73 -19.79 -3.39 11.27
CA LYS A 73 -19.05 -3.11 12.50
C LYS A 73 -17.67 -3.78 12.41
N PRO A 74 -16.62 -3.09 11.91
CA PRO A 74 -15.30 -3.69 11.82
C PRO A 74 -14.78 -4.01 13.23
N VAL A 75 -14.19 -5.19 13.37
CA VAL A 75 -13.32 -5.52 14.50
C VAL A 75 -11.98 -4.86 14.21
N GLY A 76 -11.74 -3.71 14.84
CA GLY A 76 -10.45 -3.02 14.84
C GLY A 76 -9.48 -3.64 15.83
#